data_AF-A0A445D997-F1
#
_entry.id   AF-A0A445D997-F1
#
_cell.length_a   1.000
_cell.length_b   1.000
_cell.length_c   1.000
_cell.angle_alpha   90.00
_cell.angle_beta   90.00
_cell.angle_gamma   90.00
#
_symmetry.space_group_name_H-M   'P 1'
#
loop_
_entity.id
_entity.type
_entity.pdbx_description
1 polymer ?
#
loop_
_entity_poly.entity_id
_entity_poly.type
_entity_poly.pdbx_seq_one_letter_code
_entity_poly.pdbx_strand_id
1 'polypeptide(L)'
;MNLNLTKFLRYNLVCGSFVRVNHHGQSTLLGCSLMKNKEIESFKWLFQCWLRCMGGNAPKGFFADQCASMKRALEACMPTTIHRWCIWHIMKKIPSKLNEYKGHAEIEQEMSEVVWNSHSKDTFDRNWNEFLLNFGLVDNKWLSDLYEDRHIWVPIYLDHHFWTGMRSTQRISML
;
A
#
# COMPACT_ATOMS: atom_id res chain seq x y z
N MET A 1 -10.58 1.74 4.74
CA MET A 1 -9.96 2.09 6.03
C MET A 1 -8.45 2.08 5.84
N ASN A 2 -7.71 2.86 6.60
CA ASN A 2 -6.25 2.95 6.53
C ASN A 2 -5.63 2.74 7.91
N LEU A 3 -4.48 2.08 7.97
CA LEU A 3 -3.62 2.06 9.16
C LEU A 3 -2.27 2.72 8.85
N ASN A 4 -2.01 3.81 9.56
CA ASN A 4 -0.72 4.52 9.51
C ASN A 4 0.18 4.04 10.64
N LEU A 5 1.45 3.73 10.33
CA LEU A 5 2.44 3.34 11.32
C LEU A 5 3.50 4.42 11.50
N THR A 6 3.67 4.89 12.74
CA THR A 6 4.71 5.85 13.13
C THR A 6 5.59 5.23 14.21
N LYS A 7 6.92 5.21 13.99
CA LYS A 7 7.88 4.70 14.96
C LYS A 7 8.29 5.80 15.95
N PHE A 8 8.11 5.54 17.24
CA PHE A 8 8.51 6.44 18.32
C PHE A 8 9.88 5.99 18.85
N LEU A 9 10.95 6.53 18.25
CA LEU A 9 12.34 6.13 18.51
C LEU A 9 12.75 6.26 19.97
N ARG A 10 12.22 7.26 20.69
CA ARG A 10 12.54 7.49 22.11
C ARG A 10 12.11 6.35 23.04
N TYR A 11 11.08 5.59 22.65
CA TYR A 11 10.49 4.54 23.49
C TYR A 11 10.53 3.15 22.84
N ASN A 12 11.13 3.03 21.64
CA ASN A 12 11.10 1.81 20.83
C ASN A 12 9.68 1.26 20.60
N LEU A 13 8.67 2.14 20.53
CA LEU A 13 7.27 1.77 20.27
C LEU A 13 6.84 2.13 18.85
N VAL A 14 5.76 1.50 18.40
CA VAL A 14 5.10 1.77 17.13
C VAL A 14 3.68 2.24 17.43
N CYS A 15 3.31 3.43 16.98
CA CYS A 15 1.93 3.88 17.00
C CYS A 15 1.24 3.49 15.69
N GLY A 16 0.08 2.86 15.81
CA GLY A 16 -0.84 2.59 14.71
C GLY A 16 -2.05 3.51 14.81
N SER A 17 -2.38 4.24 13.75
CA SER A 17 -3.58 5.10 13.68
C SER A 17 -4.53 4.61 12.59
N PHE A 18 -5.77 4.30 12.97
CA PHE A 18 -6.84 3.93 12.04
C PHE A 18 -7.53 5.19 11.51
N VAL A 19 -7.47 5.39 10.20
CA VAL A 19 -8.05 6.55 9.51
C VAL A 19 -9.05 6.06 8.47
N ARG A 20 -10.18 6.74 8.35
CA ARG A 20 -11.16 6.52 7.28
C ARG A 20 -11.38 7.80 6.48
N VAL A 21 -11.69 7.64 5.21
CA VAL A 21 -12.19 8.72 4.36
C VAL A 21 -13.71 8.74 4.40
N ASN A 22 -14.30 9.90 4.70
CA ASN A 22 -15.74 10.11 4.65
C ASN A 22 -16.23 10.39 3.22
N HIS A 23 -17.53 10.57 3.03
CA HIS A 23 -18.14 10.80 1.72
C HIS A 23 -17.74 12.14 1.06
N HIS A 24 -17.16 13.08 1.83
CA HIS A 24 -16.60 14.32 1.33
C HIS A 24 -15.10 14.22 0.99
N GLY A 25 -14.50 13.03 1.06
CA GLY A 25 -13.06 12.88 0.85
C GLY A 25 -12.22 13.39 2.03
N GLN A 26 -12.80 13.54 3.23
CA GLN A 26 -12.04 14.02 4.39
C GLN A 26 -11.56 12.84 5.22
N SER A 27 -10.31 12.92 5.68
CA SER A 27 -9.71 11.94 6.60
C SER A 27 -10.25 12.15 8.02
N THR A 28 -10.73 11.07 8.62
CA THR A 28 -11.22 11.01 10.01
C THR A 28 -10.44 9.96 10.77
N LEU A 29 -9.78 10.36 11.87
CA LEU A 29 -9.15 9.44 12.80
C LEU A 29 -10.23 8.69 13.57
N LEU A 30 -10.23 7.36 13.50
CA LEU A 30 -11.18 6.51 14.21
C LEU A 30 -10.61 5.93 15.50
N GLY A 31 -9.28 5.86 15.62
CA GLY A 31 -8.61 5.37 16.81
C GLY A 31 -7.11 5.22 16.60
N CYS A 32 -6.39 5.02 17.69
CA CYS A 32 -4.95 4.75 17.68
C CYS A 32 -4.59 3.68 18.70
N SER A 33 -3.40 3.11 18.54
CA SER A 33 -2.84 2.10 19.43
C SER A 33 -1.33 2.21 19.49
N LEU A 34 -0.75 1.83 20.63
CA LEU A 34 0.69 1.67 20.81
C LEU A 34 1.02 0.18 20.86
N MET A 35 1.94 -0.23 20.00
CA MET A 35 2.44 -1.59 19.90
C MET A 35 3.94 -1.61 20.19
N LYS A 36 4.41 -2.74 20.74
CA LYS A 36 5.83 -2.95 21.06
C LYS A 36 6.70 -3.06 19.82
N ASN A 37 6.20 -3.67 18.75
CA ASN A 37 6.97 -3.96 17.53
C ASN A 37 6.03 -4.14 16.31
N LYS A 38 6.62 -4.40 15.14
CA LYS A 38 5.89 -4.70 13.88
C LYS A 38 5.84 -6.21 13.59
N GLU A 39 5.67 -7.03 14.62
CA GLU A 39 5.51 -8.49 14.47
C GLU A 39 4.05 -8.87 14.25
N ILE A 40 3.83 -10.08 13.73
CA ILE A 40 2.49 -10.59 13.39
C ILE A 40 1.56 -10.56 14.61
N GLU A 41 2.03 -11.00 15.78
CA GLU A 41 1.21 -11.08 16.99
C GLU A 41 0.77 -9.70 17.50
N SER A 42 1.64 -8.69 17.40
CA SER A 42 1.28 -7.30 17.71
C SER A 42 0.15 -6.79 16.80
N PHE A 43 0.20 -7.10 15.51
CA PHE A 43 -0.86 -6.71 14.57
C PHE A 43 -2.15 -7.52 14.76
N LYS A 44 -2.06 -8.83 15.06
CA LYS A 44 -3.25 -9.64 15.36
C LYS A 44 -3.99 -9.08 16.57
N TRP A 45 -3.27 -8.79 17.64
CA TRP A 45 -3.85 -8.16 18.83
C TRP A 45 -4.52 -6.82 18.47
N LEU A 46 -3.82 -5.96 17.71
CA LEU A 46 -4.37 -4.70 17.24
C LEU A 46 -5.68 -4.87 16.45
N PHE A 47 -5.71 -5.81 15.50
CA PHE A 47 -6.88 -6.06 14.65
C PHE A 47 -8.04 -6.69 15.40
N GLN A 48 -7.78 -7.58 16.35
CA GLN A 48 -8.81 -8.15 17.23
C GLN A 48 -9.43 -7.08 18.13
N CYS A 49 -8.61 -6.22 18.74
CA CYS A 49 -9.09 -5.08 19.52
C CYS A 49 -9.94 -4.14 18.66
N TRP A 50 -9.45 -3.79 17.46
CA TRP A 50 -10.17 -2.97 16.51
C TRP A 50 -11.54 -3.57 16.16
N LEU A 51 -11.60 -4.85 15.76
CA LEU A 51 -12.84 -5.54 15.43
C LEU A 51 -13.83 -5.53 16.60
N ARG A 52 -13.35 -5.76 17.83
CA ARG A 52 -14.20 -5.70 19.03
C ARG A 52 -14.81 -4.31 19.20
N CYS A 53 -14.02 -3.25 19.02
CA CYS A 53 -14.51 -1.87 19.05
C CYS A 53 -15.52 -1.56 17.94
N MET A 54 -15.42 -2.23 16.79
CA MET A 54 -16.32 -2.08 15.65
C MET A 54 -17.51 -3.05 15.67
N GLY A 55 -17.75 -3.76 16.78
CA GLY A 55 -18.86 -4.70 16.92
C GLY A 55 -18.74 -5.92 15.99
N GLY A 56 -17.51 -6.36 15.69
CA GLY A 56 -17.23 -7.48 14.80
C GLY A 56 -17.25 -7.14 13.31
N ASN A 57 -17.54 -5.89 12.95
CA ASN A 57 -17.64 -5.49 11.55
C ASN A 57 -16.28 -5.15 10.94
N ALA A 58 -15.77 -6.06 10.09
CA ALA A 58 -14.58 -5.82 9.31
C ALA A 58 -14.83 -4.79 8.19
N PRO A 59 -13.86 -3.90 7.89
CA PRO A 59 -13.96 -3.02 6.73
C PRO A 59 -13.92 -3.84 5.44
N LYS A 60 -14.59 -3.39 4.37
CA LYS A 60 -14.47 -4.04 3.05
C LYS A 60 -13.06 -3.94 2.46
N GLY A 61 -12.34 -2.88 2.80
CA GLY A 61 -11.02 -2.59 2.24
C GLY A 61 -10.09 -1.89 3.23
N PHE A 62 -8.82 -2.29 3.19
CA PHE A 62 -7.79 -1.87 4.12
C PHE A 62 -6.52 -1.44 3.39
N PHE A 63 -6.14 -0.19 3.58
CA PHE A 63 -4.91 0.39 3.06
C PHE A 63 -3.81 0.31 4.10
N ALA A 64 -2.67 -0.25 3.73
CA ALA A 64 -1.50 -0.27 4.58
C ALA A 64 -0.19 -0.11 3.79
N ASP A 65 0.89 0.04 4.54
CA ASP A 65 2.25 -0.06 4.00
C ASP A 65 2.60 -1.52 3.63
N GLN A 66 3.71 -1.69 2.92
CA GLN A 66 4.27 -3.00 2.60
C GLN A 66 4.86 -3.65 3.87
N CYS A 67 3.99 -4.20 4.72
CA CYS A 67 4.37 -4.92 5.93
C CYS A 67 3.83 -6.35 5.88
N ALA A 68 4.71 -7.33 5.65
CA ALA A 68 4.32 -8.75 5.57
C ALA A 68 3.64 -9.23 6.87
N SER A 69 4.13 -8.79 8.03
CA SER A 69 3.53 -9.09 9.32
C SER A 69 2.08 -8.59 9.42
N MET A 70 1.84 -7.38 8.94
CA MET A 70 0.51 -6.78 8.94
C MET A 70 -0.42 -7.50 7.96
N LYS A 71 0.05 -7.81 6.74
CA LYS A 71 -0.72 -8.58 5.74
C LYS A 71 -1.20 -9.91 6.34
N ARG A 72 -0.28 -10.70 6.91
CA ARG A 72 -0.60 -12.00 7.54
C ARG A 72 -1.58 -11.87 8.71
N ALA A 73 -1.41 -10.85 9.55
CA ALA A 73 -2.33 -10.60 10.65
C ALA A 73 -3.72 -10.17 10.16
N LEU A 74 -3.79 -9.36 9.10
CA LEU A 74 -5.04 -8.90 8.50
C LEU A 74 -5.80 -10.08 7.90
N GLU A 75 -5.13 -10.93 7.13
CA GLU A 75 -5.71 -12.14 6.53
C GLU A 75 -6.23 -13.11 7.61
N ALA A 76 -5.52 -13.23 8.74
CA ALA A 76 -5.94 -14.09 9.85
C ALA A 76 -7.14 -13.51 10.63
N CYS A 77 -7.19 -12.20 10.86
CA CYS A 77 -8.23 -11.58 11.70
C CYS A 77 -9.46 -11.12 10.89
N MET A 78 -9.27 -10.76 9.63
CA MET A 78 -10.27 -10.14 8.77
C MET A 78 -10.17 -10.70 7.33
N PRO A 79 -10.41 -12.01 7.11
CA PRO A 79 -10.15 -12.68 5.83
C PRO A 79 -10.96 -12.14 4.64
N THR A 80 -12.11 -11.50 4.90
CA THR A 80 -12.96 -10.88 3.87
C THR A 80 -12.53 -9.46 3.53
N THR A 81 -11.53 -8.90 4.22
CA THR A 81 -11.05 -7.54 4.00
C THR A 81 -10.02 -7.54 2.90
N ILE A 82 -10.24 -6.72 1.88
CA ILE A 82 -9.31 -6.59 0.76
C ILE A 82 -8.15 -5.72 1.20
N HIS A 83 -6.95 -6.29 1.16
CA HIS A 83 -5.72 -5.56 1.44
C HIS A 83 -5.22 -4.84 0.19
N ARG A 84 -4.98 -3.53 0.31
CA ARG A 84 -4.38 -2.71 -0.74
C ARG A 84 -3.13 -2.03 -0.23
N TRP A 85 -2.03 -2.19 -0.94
CA TRP A 85 -0.82 -1.44 -0.66
C TRP A 85 -0.94 0.01 -1.11
N CYS A 86 -0.33 0.88 -0.32
CA CYS A 86 -0.23 2.31 -0.63
C CYS A 86 0.73 2.54 -1.80
N ILE A 87 0.18 2.84 -2.99
CA ILE A 87 0.97 3.25 -4.18
C ILE A 87 1.97 4.34 -3.82
N TRP A 88 1.55 5.37 -3.09
CA TRP A 88 2.45 6.48 -2.78
C TRP A 88 3.71 6.03 -2.02
N HIS A 89 3.58 5.08 -1.08
CA HIS A 89 4.73 4.51 -0.39
C HIS A 89 5.62 3.67 -1.33
N ILE A 90 5.03 3.02 -2.33
CA ILE A 90 5.77 2.30 -3.37
C ILE A 90 6.55 3.30 -4.22
N MET A 91 5.87 4.34 -4.73
CA MET A 91 6.50 5.39 -5.54
C MET A 91 7.64 6.09 -4.78
N LYS A 92 7.47 6.35 -3.49
CA LYS A 92 8.52 6.95 -2.65
C LYS A 92 9.77 6.07 -2.47
N LYS A 93 9.67 4.75 -2.68
CA LYS A 93 10.84 3.85 -2.60
C LYS A 93 11.65 3.86 -3.89
N ILE A 94 11.03 4.17 -5.03
CA ILE A 94 11.66 4.13 -6.37
C ILE A 94 13.00 4.87 -6.39
N PRO A 95 13.11 6.15 -5.94
CA PRO A 95 14.38 6.86 -6.01
C PRO A 95 15.50 6.14 -5.28
N SER A 96 15.22 5.61 -4.08
CA SER A 96 16.21 4.87 -3.30
C SER A 96 16.50 3.45 -3.81
N LYS A 97 15.62 2.89 -4.64
CA LYS A 97 15.76 1.54 -5.18
C LYS A 97 16.46 1.53 -6.53
N LEU A 98 16.37 2.63 -7.27
CA LEU A 98 16.84 2.73 -8.65
C LEU A 98 17.86 3.87 -8.87
N ASN A 99 18.34 4.55 -7.82
CA ASN A 99 19.36 5.60 -7.91
C ASN A 99 20.71 5.15 -8.53
N GLU A 100 21.01 3.86 -8.48
CA GLU A 100 22.25 3.30 -9.05
C GLU A 100 22.19 3.20 -10.59
N TYR A 101 21.00 3.32 -11.19
CA TYR A 101 20.81 3.26 -12.63
C TYR A 101 21.02 4.63 -13.27
N LYS A 102 21.66 4.64 -14.45
CA LYS A 102 21.74 5.84 -15.28
C LYS A 102 20.33 6.23 -15.73
N GLY A 103 20.03 7.52 -15.69
CA GLY A 103 18.70 8.03 -16.04
C GLY A 103 17.61 7.70 -15.01
N HIS A 104 17.95 7.66 -13.72
CA HIS A 104 16.99 7.35 -12.65
C HIS A 104 15.77 8.30 -12.63
N ALA A 105 15.93 9.55 -13.04
CA ALA A 105 14.82 10.50 -13.15
C ALA A 105 13.83 10.09 -14.25
N GLU A 106 14.35 9.67 -15.41
CA GLU A 106 13.57 9.14 -16.53
C GLU A 106 12.91 7.81 -16.16
N ILE A 107 13.61 6.93 -15.42
CA ILE A 107 13.05 5.68 -14.89
C ILE A 107 11.85 5.97 -13.96
N GLU A 108 11.99 6.94 -13.04
CA GLU A 108 10.93 7.33 -12.12
C GLU A 108 9.70 7.88 -12.87
N GLN A 109 9.93 8.68 -13.91
CA GLN A 109 8.87 9.21 -14.75
C GLN A 109 8.16 8.09 -15.52
N GLU A 110 8.90 7.25 -16.24
CA GLU A 110 8.34 6.17 -17.05
C GLU A 110 7.55 5.19 -16.18
N MET A 111 8.10 4.79 -15.03
CA MET A 111 7.39 3.91 -14.09
C MET A 111 6.08 4.55 -13.61
N SER A 112 6.06 5.87 -13.39
CA SER A 112 4.83 6.59 -13.05
C SER A 112 3.82 6.52 -14.20
N GLU A 113 4.26 6.75 -15.44
CA GLU A 113 3.38 6.68 -16.61
C GLU A 113 2.79 5.27 -16.80
N VAL A 114 3.60 4.22 -16.69
CA VAL A 114 3.13 2.83 -16.75
C VAL A 114 2.08 2.54 -15.68
N VAL A 115 2.31 2.97 -14.43
CA VAL A 115 1.41 2.68 -13.31
C VAL A 115 0.10 3.45 -13.38
N TRP A 116 0.14 4.73 -13.80
CA TRP A 116 -1.03 5.61 -13.75
C TRP A 116 -1.84 5.66 -15.04
N ASN A 117 -1.21 5.49 -16.19
CA ASN A 117 -1.85 5.70 -17.50
C ASN A 117 -2.24 4.39 -18.21
N SER A 118 -2.13 3.24 -17.53
CA SER A 118 -2.58 1.97 -18.08
C SER A 118 -4.10 1.83 -18.03
N HIS A 119 -4.73 1.66 -19.20
CA HIS A 119 -6.20 1.56 -19.33
C HIS A 119 -6.75 0.12 -19.28
N SER A 120 -5.88 -0.89 -19.32
CA SER A 120 -6.26 -2.30 -19.14
C SER A 120 -5.13 -3.09 -18.49
N LYS A 121 -5.45 -4.25 -17.91
CA LYS A 121 -4.45 -5.17 -17.33
C LYS A 121 -3.41 -5.58 -18.37
N ASP A 122 -3.85 -5.92 -19.58
CA ASP A 122 -2.97 -6.28 -20.69
C ASP A 122 -2.05 -5.12 -21.12
N THR A 123 -2.58 -3.89 -21.13
CA THR A 123 -1.78 -2.70 -21.44
C THR A 123 -0.74 -2.43 -20.36
N PHE A 124 -1.11 -2.60 -19.09
CA PHE A 124 -0.15 -2.51 -17.99
C PHE A 124 0.95 -3.55 -18.12
N ASP A 125 0.59 -4.83 -18.31
CA ASP A 125 1.57 -5.91 -18.39
C ASP A 125 2.55 -5.71 -19.56
N ARG A 126 2.04 -5.28 -20.72
CA ARG A 126 2.89 -4.94 -21.88
C ARG A 126 3.81 -3.76 -21.58
N ASN A 127 3.27 -2.63 -21.12
CA ASN A 127 4.04 -1.41 -20.88
C ASN A 127 5.06 -1.60 -19.75
N TRP A 128 4.73 -2.41 -18.73
CA TRP A 128 5.66 -2.77 -17.67
C TRP A 128 6.85 -3.57 -18.21
N ASN A 129 6.60 -4.56 -19.08
CA ASN A 129 7.66 -5.34 -19.71
C ASN A 129 8.54 -4.47 -20.63
N GLU A 130 7.93 -3.58 -21.43
CA GLU A 130 8.68 -2.63 -22.27
C GLU A 130 9.55 -1.69 -21.43
N PHE A 131 9.02 -1.15 -20.34
CA PHE A 131 9.78 -0.36 -19.36
C PHE A 131 10.99 -1.14 -18.82
N LEU A 132 10.81 -2.40 -18.40
CA LEU A 132 11.92 -3.20 -17.88
C LEU A 132 13.01 -3.43 -18.94
N LEU A 133 12.63 -3.68 -20.19
CA LEU A 133 13.57 -3.88 -21.29
C LEU A 133 14.33 -2.59 -21.65
N ASN A 134 13.62 -1.47 -21.79
CA ASN A 134 14.20 -0.19 -22.22
C ASN A 134 15.26 0.34 -21.26
N PHE A 135 15.10 0.07 -19.96
CA PHE A 135 16.01 0.55 -18.92
C PHE A 135 16.96 -0.53 -18.39
N GLY A 136 16.95 -1.75 -18.95
CA GLY A 136 17.82 -2.84 -18.51
C GLY A 136 17.52 -3.30 -17.07
N LEU A 137 16.25 -3.30 -16.68
CA LEU A 137 15.77 -3.58 -15.33
C LEU A 137 15.20 -5.00 -15.16
N VAL A 138 15.26 -5.84 -16.20
CA VAL A 138 14.64 -7.18 -16.23
C VAL A 138 15.07 -8.06 -15.04
N ASP A 139 16.34 -8.01 -14.66
CA ASP A 139 16.89 -8.83 -13.56
C ASP A 139 16.74 -8.14 -12.18
N ASN A 140 16.07 -6.99 -12.10
CA ASN A 140 15.89 -6.29 -10.84
C ASN A 140 14.86 -7.03 -9.96
N LYS A 141 15.38 -7.75 -8.96
CA LYS A 141 14.56 -8.53 -8.02
C LYS A 141 13.44 -7.72 -7.36
N TRP A 142 13.69 -6.47 -6.98
CA TRP A 142 12.67 -5.65 -6.33
C TRP A 142 11.50 -5.33 -7.25
N LEU A 143 11.77 -5.03 -8.53
CA LEU A 143 10.72 -4.80 -9.54
C LEU A 143 9.98 -6.09 -9.88
N SER A 144 10.67 -7.23 -9.93
CA SER A 144 10.05 -8.55 -10.09
C SER A 144 9.09 -8.87 -8.94
N ASP A 145 9.54 -8.76 -7.69
CA ASP A 145 8.70 -8.97 -6.50
C ASP A 145 7.49 -8.00 -6.51
N LEU A 146 7.72 -6.75 -6.91
CA LEU A 146 6.66 -5.74 -7.00
C LEU A 146 5.62 -6.10 -8.08
N TYR A 147 6.05 -6.64 -9.22
CA TYR A 147 5.16 -7.06 -10.30
C TYR A 147 4.29 -8.27 -9.92
N GLU A 148 4.82 -9.23 -9.16
CA GLU A 148 4.02 -10.35 -8.65
C GLU A 148 2.86 -9.87 -7.76
N ASP A 149 3.11 -8.84 -6.95
CA ASP A 149 2.11 -8.20 -6.11
C ASP A 149 1.23 -7.16 -6.84
N ARG A 150 1.29 -7.03 -8.18
CA ARG A 150 0.54 -6.00 -8.93
C ARG A 150 -0.96 -5.93 -8.62
N HIS A 151 -1.55 -7.08 -8.32
CA HIS A 151 -2.96 -7.23 -7.98
C HIS A 151 -3.39 -6.54 -6.67
N ILE A 152 -2.45 -6.18 -5.78
CA ILE A 152 -2.73 -5.48 -4.51
C ILE A 152 -2.29 -4.02 -4.49
N TRP A 153 -1.64 -3.50 -5.55
CA TRP A 153 -1.19 -2.11 -5.57
C TRP A 153 -1.45 -1.35 -6.87
N VAL A 154 -1.51 -2.01 -8.03
CA VAL A 154 -1.69 -1.32 -9.31
C VAL A 154 -3.16 -0.88 -9.50
N PRO A 155 -3.45 0.37 -9.87
CA PRO A 155 -4.82 0.87 -9.97
C PRO A 155 -5.72 0.03 -10.88
N ILE A 156 -5.25 -0.35 -12.07
CA ILE A 156 -6.06 -1.08 -13.06
C ILE A 156 -6.46 -2.49 -12.61
N TYR A 157 -5.70 -3.08 -11.69
CA TYR A 157 -6.04 -4.37 -11.08
C TYR A 157 -7.06 -4.25 -9.95
N LEU A 158 -7.30 -3.03 -9.47
CA LEU A 158 -8.11 -2.71 -8.30
C LEU A 158 -9.40 -1.97 -8.65
N ASP A 159 -9.68 -1.73 -9.95
CA ASP A 159 -10.81 -0.93 -10.43
C ASP A 159 -12.18 -1.46 -9.98
N HIS A 160 -12.26 -2.78 -9.77
CA HIS A 160 -13.51 -3.47 -9.43
C HIS A 160 -13.99 -3.15 -8.00
N HIS A 161 -13.23 -2.37 -7.24
CA HIS A 161 -13.53 -1.98 -5.86
C HIS A 161 -13.57 -0.45 -5.72
N PHE A 162 -14.65 0.06 -5.14
CA PHE A 162 -14.78 1.50 -4.89
C PHE A 162 -13.92 1.92 -3.68
N TRP A 163 -12.89 2.70 -3.94
CA TRP A 163 -11.87 3.10 -2.96
C TRP A 163 -11.94 4.57 -2.49
N THR A 164 -13.04 5.29 -2.77
CA THR A 164 -13.24 6.71 -2.39
C THR A 164 -12.02 7.61 -2.69
N GLY A 165 -11.35 7.42 -3.83
CA GLY A 165 -10.17 8.21 -4.22
C GLY A 165 -8.91 7.98 -3.37
N MET A 166 -8.89 7.01 -2.45
CA MET A 166 -7.73 6.75 -1.59
C MET A 166 -6.56 6.18 -2.42
N ARG A 167 -5.44 6.92 -2.45
CA ARG A 167 -4.17 6.55 -3.12
C ARG A 167 -2.98 6.47 -2.17
N SER A 168 -3.11 7.07 -0.99
CA SER A 168 -2.07 7.01 0.03
C SER A 168 -2.65 6.87 1.44
N THR A 169 -1.79 6.52 2.39
CA THR A 169 -2.17 6.43 3.81
C THR A 169 -2.24 7.80 4.51
N GLN A 170 -1.66 8.85 3.91
CA GLN A 170 -1.55 10.20 4.49
C GLN A 170 -2.41 11.26 3.79
N ARG A 171 -2.77 11.07 2.51
CA ARG A 171 -3.54 12.03 1.68
C ARG A 171 -4.40 11.33 0.62
N ILE A 172 -5.57 11.91 0.35
CA ILE A 172 -6.29 11.71 -0.92
C ILE A 172 -5.63 12.65 -1.93
N SER A 173 -5.02 12.11 -2.99
CA SER A 173 -4.81 12.90 -4.20
C SER A 173 -5.96 12.59 -5.14
N MET A 174 -6.86 13.56 -5.34
CA MET A 174 -7.67 13.60 -6.54
C MET A 174 -6.71 13.87 -7.70
N LEU A 175 -6.74 13.00 -8.70
CA LEU A 175 -6.47 13.20 -10.13
C LEU A 175 -6.34 11.82 -10.77
#